data_AF-A0A969XFB3-F1
#
_entry.id   AF-A0A969XFB3-F1
#
_cell.length_a   1.000
_cell.length_b   1.000
_cell.length_c   1.000
_cell.angle_alpha   90.00
_cell.angle_beta   90.00
_cell.angle_gamma   90.00
#
_symmetry.space_group_name_H-M   'P 1'
#
loop_
_entity.id
_entity.type
_entity.pdbx_description
1 polymer ?
#
loop_
_entity_poly.entity_id
_entity_poly.type
_entity_poly.pdbx_seq_one_letter_code
_entity_poly.pdbx_strand_id
1 'polypeptide(L)' 'MTRIGALTLALLLMLVSLVLVSLGTTNETTWLWWLGLAALLVGALIPPVIRYALPEEENGD' A
#
# COMPACT_ATOMS: atom_id res chain seq x y z
N MET A 1 -0.05 -0.12 -16.21
CA MET A 1 -0.87 0.38 -15.08
C MET A 1 -0.77 1.90 -15.10
N THR A 2 -1.86 2.65 -14.94
CA THR A 2 -1.80 4.13 -14.89
C THR A 2 -1.31 4.60 -13.51
N ARG A 3 -0.61 5.74 -13.45
CA ARG A 3 -0.12 6.33 -12.19
C ARG A 3 -1.21 6.51 -11.15
N ILE A 4 -2.37 6.99 -11.59
CA ILE A 4 -3.56 7.14 -10.74
C ILE A 4 -4.01 5.78 -10.20
N GLY A 5 -4.08 4.75 -11.05
CA GLY A 5 -4.45 3.40 -10.61
C GLY A 5 -3.51 2.82 -9.56
N ALA A 6 -2.21 3.04 -9.69
CA ALA A 6 -1.22 2.60 -8.71
C ALA A 6 -1.36 3.34 -7.36
N LEU A 7 -1.61 4.65 -7.38
CA LEU A 7 -1.85 5.44 -6.17
C LEU A 7 -3.19 5.09 -5.50
N THR A 8 -4.24 4.82 -6.29
CA THR A 8 -5.53 4.33 -5.76
C THR A 8 -5.35 2.97 -5.11
N LEU A 9 -4.59 2.04 -5.72
CA LEU A 9 -4.29 0.75 -5.12
C LEU A 9 -3.52 0.90 -3.81
N ALA A 10 -2.52 1.80 -3.77
CA ALA A 10 -1.76 2.11 -2.55
C ALA A 10 -2.68 2.60 -1.42
N LEU A 11 -3.60 3.53 -1.73
CA LEU A 11 -4.59 4.04 -0.78
C LEU A 11 -5.48 2.90 -0.25
N LEU A 12 -5.99 2.04 -1.13
CA LEU A 12 -6.83 0.91 -0.73
C LEU A 12 -6.07 -0.07 0.16
N LEU A 13 -4.81 -0.39 -0.16
CA LEU A 13 -3.97 -1.24 0.67
C LEU A 13 -3.77 -0.66 2.08
N MET A 14 -3.52 0.64 2.19
CA MET A 14 -3.40 1.29 3.50
C MET A 14 -4.73 1.25 4.29
N LEU A 15 -5.86 1.52 3.66
CA LEU A 15 -7.17 1.46 4.33
C LEU A 15 -7.50 0.04 4.81
N VAL A 16 -7.27 -0.96 3.96
CA VAL A 16 -7.48 -2.37 4.29
C VAL A 16 -6.53 -2.82 5.40
N SER A 17 -5.28 -2.31 5.42
CA SER A 17 -4.33 -2.61 6.51
C SER A 17 -4.86 -2.25 7.88
N LEU A 18 -5.54 -1.11 8.01
CA LEU A 18 -6.09 -0.65 9.29
C LEU A 18 -7.15 -1.62 9.82
N VAL A 19 -8.03 -2.08 8.93
CA VAL A 19 -9.09 -3.05 9.27
C VAL A 19 -8.48 -4.40 9.68
N LEU A 20 -7.50 -4.88 8.92
CA LEU A 20 -6.79 -6.15 9.20
C LEU A 20 -6.05 -6.13 10.53
N VAL A 21 -5.28 -5.06 10.79
CA VAL A 21 -4.56 -4.87 12.05
C VAL A 21 -5.55 -4.84 13.22
N SER A 22 -6.63 -4.05 13.10
CA SER A 22 -7.67 -3.93 14.13
C SER A 22 -8.36 -5.27 14.43
N LEU A 23 -8.75 -6.02 13.39
CA LEU A 23 -9.35 -7.34 13.55
C LEU A 23 -8.36 -8.34 14.14
N GLY A 24 -7.09 -8.29 13.75
CA GLY A 24 -6.03 -9.15 14.26
C GLY A 24 -5.73 -8.89 15.73
N THR A 25 -5.71 -7.62 16.16
CA THR A 25 -5.53 -7.27 17.58
C THR A 25 -6.75 -7.59 18.43
N THR A 26 -7.97 -7.45 17.89
CA THR A 26 -9.21 -7.68 18.64
C THR A 26 -9.50 -9.16 18.86
N ASN A 27 -9.23 -10.00 17.86
CA ASN A 27 -9.50 -11.45 17.92
C ASN A 27 -8.26 -12.28 18.28
N GLU A 28 -7.20 -11.64 18.81
CA GLU A 28 -5.89 -12.27 19.13
C GLU A 28 -5.31 -13.11 17.98
N THR A 29 -5.71 -12.80 16.74
CA THR A 29 -5.33 -13.55 15.55
C THR A 29 -4.05 -12.97 14.97
N THR A 30 -2.91 -13.48 15.47
CA THR A 30 -1.58 -12.94 15.19
C THR A 30 -1.25 -12.85 13.69
N TRP A 31 -1.68 -13.82 12.87
CA TRP A 31 -1.38 -13.80 11.44
C TRP A 31 -2.10 -12.67 10.71
N LEU A 32 -3.31 -12.31 11.14
CA LEU A 32 -4.14 -11.30 10.49
C LEU A 32 -3.56 -9.90 10.71
N TRP A 33 -3.00 -9.68 11.90
CA TRP A 33 -2.23 -8.49 12.24
C TRP A 33 -1.00 -8.34 11.34
N TRP A 34 -0.22 -9.41 11.17
CA TRP A 34 0.95 -9.41 10.27
C TRP A 34 0.57 -9.16 8.82
N LEU A 35 -0.53 -9.72 8.34
CA LEU A 35 -1.02 -9.48 6.99
C LEU A 35 -1.42 -8.02 6.78
N GLY A 36 -2.05 -7.41 7.79
CA GLY A 36 -2.32 -5.97 7.81
C GLY A 36 -1.03 -5.15 7.73
N LEU A 37 -0.02 -5.46 8.54
CA LEU A 37 1.27 -4.76 8.48
C LEU A 37 1.98 -4.92 7.12
N ALA A 38 1.93 -6.10 6.52
CA ALA A 38 2.48 -6.33 5.19
C ALA A 38 1.76 -5.47 4.14
N ALA A 39 0.43 -5.41 4.19
CA ALA A 39 -0.36 -4.56 3.30
C ALA A 39 -0.05 -3.07 3.49
N LEU A 40 0.13 -2.62 4.75
CA LEU A 40 0.55 -1.25 5.07
C LEU A 40 1.90 -0.93 4.45
N LEU A 41 2.87 -1.82 4.62
CA LEU A 41 4.25 -1.63 4.12
C LEU A 41 4.28 -1.56 2.60
N VAL A 42 3.56 -2.45 1.91
CA VAL A 42 3.44 -2.41 0.45
C VAL A 42 2.73 -1.14 -0.01
N GLY A 43 1.59 -0.81 0.60
CA GLY A 43 0.85 0.42 0.30
C GLY A 43 1.70 1.68 0.48
N ALA A 44 2.48 1.76 1.57
CA ALA A 44 3.37 2.87 1.90
C ALA A 44 4.56 3.00 0.95
N LEU A 45 5.05 1.89 0.39
CA LEU A 45 6.17 1.90 -0.55
C LEU A 45 5.79 2.29 -1.98
N ILE A 46 4.55 2.08 -2.40
CA ILE A 46 4.12 2.40 -3.78
C ILE A 46 4.33 3.90 -4.13
N PRO A 47 3.86 4.89 -3.34
CA PRO A 47 4.07 6.31 -3.65
C PRO A 47 5.55 6.75 -3.74
N PRO A 48 6.44 6.40 -2.79
CA PRO A 48 7.85 6.76 -2.90
C PRO A 48 8.56 6.01 -4.03
N VAL A 49 8.21 4.76 -4.33
CA VAL A 49 8.75 4.04 -5.49
C VAL A 49 8.38 4.75 -6.79
N ILE A 50 7.11 5.12 -6.96
CA ILE A 50 6.67 5.91 -8.12
C ILE A 50 7.40 7.27 -8.16
N ARG A 51 7.61 7.92 -7.01
CA ARG A 51 8.20 9.26 -6.98
C ARG A 51 9.71 9.28 -7.23
N TYR A 52 10.45 8.30 -6.72
CA TYR A 52 11.92 8.35 -6.67
C TYR A 52 12.61 7.28 -7.51
N ALA A 53 11.99 6.12 -7.71
CA ALA A 53 12.57 5.02 -8.47
C ALA A 53 12.06 4.95 -9.92
N LEU A 54 10.86 5.50 -10.17
CA LEU A 54 10.24 5.58 -11.49
C LEU A 54 9.84 7.04 -11.78
N PRO A 55 10.80 8.00 -11.80
CA PRO A 55 10.50 9.34 -12.27
C PRO A 55 9.83 9.21 -13.65
N GLU A 56 8.71 9.90 -13.84
CA GLU A 56 8.02 9.98 -15.12
C GLU A 56 9.10 10.21 -16.19
N GLU A 57 9.32 9.24 -17.09
CA GLU A 57 10.10 9.54 -18.28
C GLU A 57 9.33 10.69 -18.94
N GLU A 58 9.97 11.86 -18.95
CA GLU A 58 9.61 12.97 -19.80
C GLU A 58 9.53 12.38 -21.21
N ASN A 59 8.32 11.99 -21.63
CA ASN A 59 8.00 11.78 -23.02
C ASN A 59 8.18 13.14 -23.68
N GLY A 60 9.43 13.43 -24.04
CA GLY A 60 9.75 14.44 -25.03
C GLY A 60 9.20 13.95 -26.36
N ASP A 61 8.06 14.49 -26.74
CA ASP A 61 7.61 14.71 -28.11
C ASP A 61 6.67 15.91 -28.14
#